data_AF-A0A354WMJ7-F1
#
_entry.id   AF-A0A354WMJ7-F1
#
_cell.length_a   1.000
_cell.length_b   1.000
_cell.length_c   1.000
_cell.angle_alpha   90.00
_cell.angle_beta   90.00
_cell.angle_gamma   90.00
#
_symmetry.space_group_name_H-M   'P 1'
#
loop_
_entity.id
_entity.type
_entity.pdbx_description
1 polymer ?
#
loop_
_entity_poly.entity_id
_entity_poly.type
_entity_poly.pdbx_seq_one_letter_code
_entity_poly.pdbx_strand_id
1 'polypeptide(L)'
;DAALLAVQQNKSDIVMAGVTVTEDRKLVMNFSDSYATGVQVVIVKEGSDVTLDNLGEKMIGTQRGTTGYIYTSDDYGDDHVTAYDNGASAVQALINGQVDCVVIDSAPAEAFVAANPGLTILDTEYVTENYAIGVNKDNTALLDAINQALAELTADGTIQAIVDKYITAE
;
A
#
# COMPACT_ATOMS: atom_id res chain seq x y z
N ASP A 1 -0.28 -10.10 2.01
CA ASP A 1 0.12 -11.53 2.08
C ASP A 1 -0.80 -12.54 1.43
N ALA A 2 -2.05 -12.72 1.86
CA ALA A 2 -2.90 -13.81 1.35
C ALA A 2 -3.07 -13.82 -0.18
N ALA A 3 -3.22 -12.65 -0.80
CA ALA A 3 -3.36 -12.52 -2.25
C ALA A 3 -2.06 -12.87 -3.02
N LEU A 4 -0.90 -12.44 -2.51
CA LEU A 4 0.41 -12.82 -3.06
C LEU A 4 0.59 -14.34 -2.99
N LEU A 5 0.26 -14.93 -1.84
CA LEU A 5 0.38 -16.37 -1.62
C LEU A 5 -0.56 -17.17 -2.55
N ALA A 6 -1.76 -16.67 -2.82
CA ALA A 6 -2.68 -17.32 -3.75
C ALA A 6 -2.08 -17.45 -5.15
N VAL A 7 -1.40 -16.41 -5.64
CA VAL A 7 -0.72 -16.45 -6.95
C VAL A 7 0.52 -17.35 -6.93
N GLN A 8 1.33 -17.28 -5.87
CA GLN A 8 2.48 -18.18 -5.70
C GLN A 8 2.08 -19.66 -5.71
N GLN A 9 0.91 -19.97 -5.14
CA GLN A 9 0.37 -21.33 -5.07
C GLN A 9 -0.50 -21.71 -6.28
N ASN A 10 -0.53 -20.89 -7.34
CA ASN A 10 -1.37 -21.09 -8.53
C ASN A 10 -2.88 -21.25 -8.21
N LYS A 11 -3.35 -20.65 -7.12
CA LYS A 11 -4.77 -20.52 -6.78
C LYS A 11 -5.43 -19.33 -7.48
N SER A 12 -4.61 -18.41 -8.00
CA SER A 12 -5.02 -17.25 -8.78
C SER A 12 -3.94 -16.97 -9.82
N ASP A 13 -4.31 -16.45 -10.98
CA ASP A 13 -3.35 -16.17 -12.07
C ASP A 13 -2.54 -14.89 -11.84
N ILE A 14 -3.19 -13.86 -11.28
CA ILE A 14 -2.60 -12.54 -11.04
C ILE A 14 -2.99 -12.00 -9.66
N VAL A 15 -2.18 -11.06 -9.15
CA VAL A 15 -2.53 -10.18 -8.04
C VAL A 15 -2.35 -8.73 -8.47
N MET A 16 -3.44 -7.97 -8.40
CA MET A 16 -3.50 -6.54 -8.75
C MET A 16 -4.32 -5.81 -7.69
N ALA A 17 -3.72 -5.62 -6.52
CA ALA A 17 -4.39 -5.07 -5.33
C ALA A 17 -3.47 -4.04 -4.64
N GLY A 18 -2.98 -3.04 -5.39
CA GLY A 18 -2.01 -2.06 -4.88
C GLY A 18 -0.68 -2.70 -4.47
N VAL A 19 -0.19 -3.67 -5.26
CA VAL A 19 1.00 -4.43 -4.88
C VAL A 19 2.25 -3.66 -5.25
N THR A 20 2.96 -3.16 -4.23
CA THR A 20 4.30 -2.60 -4.40
C THR A 20 5.32 -3.67 -4.78
N VAL A 21 6.19 -3.33 -5.72
CA VAL A 21 7.35 -4.14 -6.09
C VAL A 21 8.45 -3.98 -5.04
N THR A 22 8.88 -5.08 -4.41
CA THR A 22 10.05 -5.11 -3.52
C THR A 22 11.01 -6.24 -3.94
N GLU A 23 12.28 -6.13 -3.55
CA GLU A 23 13.28 -7.17 -3.88
C GLU A 23 12.92 -8.53 -3.29
N ASP A 24 12.43 -8.57 -2.05
CA ASP A 24 11.98 -9.82 -1.42
C ASP A 24 10.79 -10.45 -2.16
N ARG A 25 9.83 -9.64 -2.61
CA ARG A 25 8.71 -10.14 -3.41
C ARG A 25 9.19 -10.67 -4.77
N LYS A 26 10.19 -10.02 -5.39
CA LYS A 26 10.80 -10.49 -6.65
C LYS A 26 11.52 -11.83 -6.50
N LEU A 27 11.97 -12.22 -5.31
CA LEU A 27 12.57 -13.53 -5.10
C LEU A 27 11.57 -14.68 -5.35
N VAL A 28 10.28 -14.44 -5.11
CA VAL A 28 9.24 -15.48 -5.12
C VAL A 28 8.14 -15.26 -6.17
N MET A 29 8.10 -14.10 -6.82
CA MET A 29 7.11 -13.74 -7.85
C MET A 29 7.74 -12.93 -8.98
N ASN A 30 7.02 -12.81 -10.10
CA ASN A 30 7.33 -11.81 -11.13
C ASN A 30 6.31 -10.68 -11.07
N PHE A 31 6.71 -9.50 -11.55
CA PHE A 31 5.90 -8.29 -11.56
C PHE A 31 5.93 -7.68 -12.96
N SER A 32 4.77 -7.20 -13.40
CA SER A 32 4.64 -6.42 -14.63
C SER A 32 5.41 -5.09 -14.55
N ASP A 33 5.42 -4.37 -15.67
CA ASP A 33 5.65 -2.94 -15.67
C ASP A 33 4.63 -2.24 -14.76
N SER A 34 5.01 -1.09 -14.20
CA SER A 34 4.13 -0.37 -13.27
C SER A 34 2.92 0.21 -14.00
N TYR A 35 1.75 0.12 -13.36
CA TYR A 35 0.50 0.69 -13.88
C TYR A 35 0.02 1.93 -13.12
N ALA A 36 0.57 2.19 -11.94
CA ALA A 36 0.23 3.33 -11.09
C ALA A 36 1.31 3.57 -10.04
N THR A 37 1.44 4.82 -9.60
CA THR A 37 2.22 5.20 -8.43
C THR A 37 1.39 5.02 -7.17
N GLY A 38 1.96 4.37 -6.16
CA GLY A 38 1.43 4.26 -4.81
C GLY A 38 2.09 5.26 -3.87
N VAL A 39 1.40 5.65 -2.82
CA VAL A 39 1.96 6.52 -1.77
C VAL A 39 1.49 5.99 -0.43
N GLN A 40 2.43 5.62 0.44
CA GLN A 40 2.15 5.41 1.86
C GLN A 40 1.99 6.79 2.51
N VAL A 41 0.92 6.96 3.28
CA VAL A 41 0.63 8.17 4.05
C VAL A 41 0.39 7.82 5.51
N VAL A 42 0.30 8.85 6.36
CA VAL A 42 0.08 8.70 7.79
C VAL A 42 -1.28 9.27 8.17
N ILE A 43 -2.17 8.43 8.70
CA ILE A 43 -3.43 8.85 9.32
C ILE A 43 -3.18 9.15 10.79
N VAL A 44 -3.67 10.30 11.24
CA VAL A 44 -3.60 10.76 12.63
C VAL A 44 -4.97 11.26 13.09
N LYS A 45 -5.14 11.48 14.40
CA LYS A 45 -6.30 12.24 14.90
C LYS A 45 -6.12 13.73 14.56
N GLU A 46 -7.21 14.42 14.29
CA GLU A 46 -7.19 15.89 14.17
C GLU A 46 -6.59 16.52 15.43
N GLY A 47 -5.69 17.48 15.25
CA GLY A 47 -4.98 18.14 16.36
C GLY A 47 -3.87 17.31 17.00
N SER A 48 -3.52 16.14 16.44
CA SER A 48 -2.36 15.36 16.84
C SER A 48 -1.05 16.16 16.68
N ASP A 49 -0.05 15.85 17.51
CA ASP A 49 1.31 16.36 17.42
C ASP A 49 2.23 15.48 16.57
N VAL A 50 1.70 14.38 16.01
CA VAL A 50 2.44 13.45 15.16
C VAL A 50 2.86 14.15 13.86
N THR A 51 4.12 13.97 13.51
CA THR A 51 4.75 14.45 12.26
C THR A 51 5.69 13.35 11.76
N LEU A 52 6.15 13.41 10.51
CA LEU A 52 7.14 12.44 10.02
C LEU A 52 8.44 12.46 10.86
N ASP A 53 8.85 13.64 11.32
CA ASP A 53 10.08 13.82 12.10
C ASP A 53 10.03 13.13 13.47
N ASN A 54 8.84 12.96 14.05
CA ASN A 54 8.67 12.31 15.36
C ASN A 54 8.04 10.92 15.31
N LEU A 55 7.84 10.33 14.11
CA LEU A 55 7.22 9.00 13.97
C LEU A 55 7.92 7.92 14.80
N GLY A 56 9.25 7.96 14.90
CA GLY A 56 10.03 7.00 15.70
C GLY A 56 9.78 7.09 17.21
N GLU A 57 9.12 8.12 17.70
CA GLU A 57 8.72 8.27 19.10
C GLU A 57 7.28 7.79 19.37
N LYS A 58 6.57 7.36 18.32
CA LYS A 58 5.14 7.05 18.33
C LYS A 58 4.91 5.55 18.17
N MET A 59 3.72 5.10 18.56
CA MET A 59 3.22 3.77 18.24
C MET A 59 2.48 3.79 16.91
N ILE A 60 2.93 2.96 15.96
CA ILE A 60 2.44 2.96 14.59
C ILE A 60 1.55 1.74 14.35
N GLY A 61 0.32 1.96 13.90
CA GLY A 61 -0.56 0.89 13.43
C GLY A 61 -0.36 0.64 11.93
N THR A 62 -0.27 -0.62 11.53
CA THR A 62 -0.18 -0.99 10.11
C THR A 62 -1.02 -2.22 9.80
N GLN A 63 -1.28 -2.49 8.53
CA GLN A 63 -1.81 -3.79 8.11
C GLN A 63 -0.65 -4.77 7.92
N ARG A 64 -0.77 -5.97 8.51
CA ARG A 64 0.22 -7.04 8.40
C ARG A 64 0.50 -7.40 6.94
N GLY A 65 1.78 -7.54 6.61
CA GLY A 65 2.22 -7.98 5.29
C GLY A 65 2.07 -6.93 4.18
N THR A 66 1.88 -5.67 4.56
CA THR A 66 1.94 -4.52 3.64
C THR A 66 3.31 -3.87 3.68
N THR A 67 3.63 -3.07 2.68
CA THR A 67 4.87 -2.29 2.67
C THR A 67 4.86 -1.19 3.73
N GLY A 68 3.70 -0.64 4.10
CA GLY A 68 3.57 0.21 5.28
C GLY A 68 4.08 -0.45 6.57
N TYR A 69 3.78 -1.73 6.79
CA TYR A 69 4.39 -2.50 7.89
C TYR A 69 5.91 -2.62 7.72
N ILE A 70 6.37 -3.10 6.55
CA ILE A 70 7.79 -3.37 6.29
C ILE A 70 8.65 -2.11 6.50
N TYR A 71 8.27 -0.98 5.89
CA TYR A 71 9.03 0.26 6.00
C TYR A 71 9.07 0.77 7.43
N THR A 72 7.93 0.80 8.12
CA THR A 72 7.90 1.31 9.50
C THR A 72 8.64 0.39 10.47
N SER A 73 8.60 -0.94 10.27
CA SER A 73 9.35 -1.88 11.09
C SER A 73 10.85 -1.81 10.81
N ASP A 74 11.25 -1.58 9.56
CA ASP A 74 12.66 -1.43 9.18
C ASP A 74 13.24 -0.11 9.69
N ASP A 75 12.47 0.98 9.63
CA ASP A 75 12.91 2.33 10.04
C ASP A 75 12.94 2.51 11.56
N TYR A 76 11.95 1.96 12.29
CA TYR A 76 11.73 2.25 13.72
C TYR A 76 11.76 1.01 14.63
N GLY A 77 11.82 -0.20 14.06
CA GLY A 77 11.82 -1.46 14.80
C GLY A 77 10.42 -1.99 15.11
N ASP A 78 10.29 -3.32 15.17
CA ASP A 78 9.01 -4.01 15.42
C ASP A 78 8.33 -3.60 16.73
N ASP A 79 9.09 -3.21 17.75
CA ASP A 79 8.53 -2.77 19.04
C ASP A 79 7.70 -1.47 18.94
N HIS A 80 7.91 -0.68 17.88
CA HIS A 80 7.17 0.55 17.59
C HIS A 80 5.99 0.33 16.65
N VAL A 81 5.81 -0.88 16.09
CA VAL A 81 4.84 -1.15 15.04
C VAL A 81 3.88 -2.27 15.43
N THR A 82 2.59 -1.95 15.49
CA THR A 82 1.53 -2.94 15.70
C THR A 82 0.88 -3.33 14.37
N ALA A 83 1.09 -4.57 13.95
CA ALA A 83 0.53 -5.12 12.73
C ALA A 83 -0.84 -5.78 12.96
N TYR A 84 -1.89 -5.17 12.38
CA TYR A 84 -3.28 -5.63 12.42
C TYR A 84 -3.64 -6.50 11.21
N ASP A 85 -4.72 -7.27 11.33
CA ASP A 85 -5.16 -8.17 10.25
C ASP A 85 -5.65 -7.43 8.99
N ASN A 86 -6.14 -6.19 9.14
CA ASN A 86 -6.58 -5.33 8.04
C ASN A 86 -6.50 -3.84 8.43
N GLY A 87 -6.53 -2.95 7.42
CA GLY A 87 -6.48 -1.50 7.63
C GLY A 87 -7.59 -0.93 8.51
N ALA A 88 -8.82 -1.46 8.44
CA ALA A 88 -9.92 -0.99 9.28
C ALA A 88 -9.65 -1.27 10.76
N SER A 89 -9.09 -2.42 11.10
CA SER A 89 -8.66 -2.74 12.47
C SER A 89 -7.56 -1.81 12.98
N ALA A 90 -6.59 -1.44 12.13
CA ALA A 90 -5.56 -0.46 12.47
C ALA A 90 -6.15 0.94 12.74
N VAL A 91 -7.08 1.38 11.89
CA VAL A 91 -7.78 2.67 12.06
C VAL A 91 -8.64 2.69 13.33
N GLN A 92 -9.32 1.59 13.66
CA GLN A 92 -10.05 1.48 14.93
C GLN A 92 -9.12 1.55 16.14
N ALA A 93 -7.94 0.95 16.06
CA ALA A 93 -6.94 1.05 17.13
C ALA A 93 -6.46 2.50 17.32
N LEU A 94 -6.26 3.25 16.24
CA LEU A 94 -5.95 4.68 16.30
C LEU A 94 -7.08 5.45 16.99
N ILE A 95 -8.34 5.25 16.56
CA ILE A 95 -9.51 5.90 17.17
C ILE A 95 -9.54 5.62 18.68
N ASN A 96 -9.29 4.39 19.09
CA ASN A 96 -9.26 3.97 20.49
C ASN A 96 -8.01 4.41 21.26
N GLY A 97 -7.02 5.03 20.60
CA GLY A 97 -5.78 5.50 21.23
C GLY A 97 -4.82 4.38 21.62
N GLN A 98 -4.89 3.23 20.94
CA GLN A 98 -3.96 2.12 21.13
C GLN A 98 -2.67 2.30 20.31
N VAL A 99 -2.75 3.06 19.23
CA VAL A 99 -1.64 3.55 18.41
C VAL A 99 -1.82 5.05 18.20
N ASP A 100 -0.73 5.76 17.95
CA ASP A 100 -0.71 7.22 17.78
C ASP A 100 -0.98 7.62 16.32
N CYS A 101 -0.68 6.73 15.38
CA CYS A 101 -0.93 6.93 13.95
C CYS A 101 -1.12 5.60 13.21
N VAL A 102 -1.57 5.66 11.95
CA VAL A 102 -1.64 4.52 11.04
C VAL A 102 -0.89 4.83 9.76
N VAL A 103 0.02 3.95 9.34
CA VAL A 103 0.65 4.03 8.01
C VAL A 103 -0.04 3.07 7.05
N ILE A 104 -0.55 3.62 5.94
CA ILE A 104 -1.31 2.89 4.92
C ILE A 104 -1.29 3.65 3.59
N ASP A 105 -1.57 2.97 2.47
CA ASP A 105 -1.71 3.60 1.15
C ASP A 105 -2.71 4.76 1.15
N SER A 106 -2.47 5.79 0.32
CA SER A 106 -3.27 7.02 0.24
C SER A 106 -4.76 6.77 -0.07
N ALA A 107 -5.06 5.98 -1.09
CA ALA A 107 -6.45 5.71 -1.50
C ALA A 107 -7.31 5.09 -0.37
N PRO A 108 -6.89 4.01 0.33
CA PRO A 108 -7.62 3.55 1.50
C PRO A 108 -7.57 4.55 2.67
N ALA A 109 -6.50 5.33 2.84
CA ALA A 109 -6.45 6.36 3.87
C ALA A 109 -7.54 7.42 3.70
N GLU A 110 -7.72 7.93 2.48
CA GLU A 110 -8.78 8.87 2.13
C GLU A 110 -10.16 8.31 2.45
N ALA A 111 -10.40 7.05 2.06
CA ALA A 111 -11.67 6.37 2.35
C ALA A 111 -11.90 6.21 3.87
N PHE A 112 -10.84 5.90 4.64
CA PHE A 112 -10.94 5.78 6.09
C PHE A 112 -11.18 7.12 6.78
N VAL A 113 -10.48 8.18 6.38
CA VAL A 113 -10.65 9.52 6.94
C VAL A 113 -12.06 10.07 6.61
N ALA A 114 -12.52 9.91 5.36
CA ALA A 114 -13.88 10.31 4.98
C ALA A 114 -14.97 9.57 5.78
N ALA A 115 -14.73 8.31 6.15
CA ALA A 115 -15.67 7.50 6.93
C ALA A 115 -15.59 7.73 8.45
N ASN A 116 -14.52 8.34 8.97
CA ASN A 116 -14.26 8.48 10.41
C ASN A 116 -13.90 9.94 10.76
N PRO A 117 -14.91 10.78 11.08
CA PRO A 117 -14.68 12.17 11.48
C PRO A 117 -13.70 12.29 12.66
N GLY A 118 -12.86 13.31 12.65
CA GLY A 118 -11.82 13.51 13.66
C GLY A 118 -10.49 12.81 13.36
N LEU A 119 -10.38 12.16 12.20
CA LEU A 119 -9.11 11.72 11.63
C LEU A 119 -8.70 12.64 10.48
N THR A 120 -7.40 12.76 10.23
CA THR A 120 -6.83 13.45 9.07
C THR A 120 -5.61 12.69 8.56
N ILE A 121 -5.24 12.94 7.31
CA ILE A 121 -3.97 12.49 6.74
C ILE A 121 -2.94 13.62 6.97
N LEU A 122 -1.68 13.28 7.23
CA LEU A 122 -0.60 14.28 7.19
C LEU A 122 -0.37 14.75 5.75
N ASP A 123 -0.10 16.04 5.56
CA ASP A 123 0.14 16.66 4.23
C ASP A 123 1.43 16.15 3.54
N THR A 124 2.23 15.36 4.24
CA THR A 124 3.51 14.82 3.76
C THR A 124 3.38 13.34 3.44
N GLU A 125 3.83 12.95 2.24
CA GLU A 125 4.01 11.55 1.85
C GLU A 125 5.04 10.88 2.76
N TYR A 126 4.80 9.63 3.16
CA TYR A 126 5.78 8.83 3.90
C TYR A 126 6.73 8.12 2.93
N VAL A 127 6.19 7.36 1.97
CA VAL A 127 6.98 6.65 0.95
C VAL A 127 6.21 6.59 -0.37
N THR A 128 6.85 6.98 -1.46
CA THR A 128 6.33 6.78 -2.83
C THR A 128 6.76 5.40 -3.36
N GLU A 129 5.83 4.70 -4.00
CA GLU A 129 5.96 3.32 -4.44
C GLU A 129 5.47 3.14 -5.88
N ASN A 130 5.83 2.01 -6.51
CA ASN A 130 5.29 1.64 -7.81
C ASN A 130 4.43 0.39 -7.66
N TYR A 131 3.17 0.49 -8.09
CA TYR A 131 2.27 -0.65 -8.16
C TYR A 131 2.45 -1.41 -9.47
N ALA A 132 2.52 -2.73 -9.37
CA ALA A 132 2.61 -3.64 -10.50
C ALA A 132 1.70 -4.86 -10.30
N ILE A 133 1.43 -5.56 -11.39
CA ILE A 133 0.66 -6.80 -11.39
C ILE A 133 1.62 -7.94 -11.06
N GLY A 134 1.36 -8.65 -9.96
CA GLY A 134 2.14 -9.81 -9.57
C GLY A 134 1.63 -11.07 -10.25
N VAL A 135 2.54 -11.91 -10.74
CA VAL A 135 2.25 -13.23 -11.32
C VAL A 135 3.15 -14.30 -10.72
N ASN A 136 2.78 -15.56 -10.91
CA ASN A 136 3.61 -16.69 -10.49
C ASN A 136 5.01 -16.60 -11.14
N LYS A 137 6.06 -16.93 -10.39
CA LYS A 137 7.47 -16.80 -10.83
C LYS A 137 7.76 -17.54 -12.13
N ASP A 138 7.09 -18.66 -12.35
CA ASP A 138 7.33 -19.52 -13.51
C ASP A 138 6.44 -19.16 -14.71
N ASN A 139 5.42 -18.31 -14.53
CA ASN A 139 4.47 -17.96 -15.59
C ASN A 139 4.92 -16.71 -16.39
N THR A 140 6.06 -16.82 -17.06
CA THR A 140 6.61 -15.73 -17.87
C THR A 140 5.75 -15.39 -19.09
N ALA A 141 5.06 -16.37 -19.67
CA ALA A 141 4.15 -16.12 -20.80
C ALA A 141 2.99 -15.18 -20.43
N LEU A 142 2.42 -15.34 -19.23
CA LEU A 142 1.39 -14.42 -18.73
C LEU A 142 1.97 -13.04 -18.42
N LEU A 143 3.18 -12.98 -17.86
CA LEU A 143 3.88 -11.72 -17.62
C LEU A 143 4.06 -10.92 -18.92
N ASP A 144 4.56 -11.57 -19.97
CA ASP A 144 4.79 -10.93 -21.27
C ASP A 144 3.48 -10.42 -21.89
N ALA A 145 2.41 -11.21 -21.79
CA ALA A 145 1.08 -10.82 -22.28
C ALA A 145 0.52 -9.62 -21.50
N ILE A 146 0.70 -9.58 -20.18
CA ILE A 146 0.29 -8.44 -19.34
C ILE A 146 1.08 -7.18 -19.70
N ASN A 147 2.40 -7.29 -19.85
CA ASN A 147 3.24 -6.14 -20.21
C ASN A 147 2.89 -5.60 -21.59
N GLN A 148 2.61 -6.47 -22.56
CA GLN A 148 2.14 -6.02 -23.87
C GLN A 148 0.81 -5.25 -23.74
N ALA A 149 -0.16 -5.79 -23.00
CA ALA A 149 -1.44 -5.11 -22.79
C ALA A 149 -1.28 -3.77 -22.05
N LEU A 150 -0.44 -3.71 -21.02
CA LEU A 150 -0.14 -2.47 -20.29
C LEU A 150 0.50 -1.43 -21.21
N ALA A 151 1.41 -1.83 -22.10
CA ALA A 151 2.04 -0.94 -23.07
C ALA A 151 1.00 -0.35 -24.04
N GLU A 152 0.08 -1.17 -24.57
CA GLU A 152 -1.00 -0.72 -25.44
C GLU A 152 -1.95 0.25 -24.73
N LEU A 153 -2.41 -0.09 -23.52
CA LEU A 153 -3.33 0.73 -22.71
C LEU A 153 -2.68 2.01 -22.15
N THR A 154 -1.36 2.01 -21.99
CA THR A 154 -0.62 3.22 -21.62
C THR A 154 -0.49 4.14 -22.83
N ALA A 155 -0.16 3.57 -24.01
CA ALA A 155 -0.01 4.34 -25.24
C ALA A 155 -1.31 4.99 -25.72
N ASP A 156 -2.46 4.36 -25.49
CA ASP A 156 -3.77 4.92 -25.84
C ASP A 156 -4.41 5.81 -24.76
N GLY A 157 -3.76 5.96 -23.60
CA GLY A 157 -4.21 6.81 -22.49
C GLY A 157 -5.26 6.18 -21.58
N THR A 158 -5.66 4.92 -21.80
CA THR A 158 -6.64 4.23 -20.95
C THR A 158 -6.18 4.12 -19.50
N ILE A 159 -4.90 3.79 -19.26
CA ILE A 159 -4.36 3.70 -17.90
C ILE A 159 -4.47 5.05 -17.19
N GLN A 160 -4.06 6.14 -17.85
CA GLN A 160 -4.14 7.49 -17.27
C GLN A 160 -5.60 7.86 -16.94
N ALA A 161 -6.54 7.57 -17.83
CA ALA A 161 -7.96 7.85 -17.58
C ALA A 161 -8.54 7.06 -16.39
N ILE A 162 -8.03 5.85 -16.13
CA ILE A 162 -8.39 5.07 -14.95
C ILE A 162 -7.76 5.70 -13.69
N VAL A 163 -6.48 6.06 -13.74
CA VAL A 163 -5.77 6.72 -12.64
C VAL A 163 -6.48 8.02 -12.27
N ASP A 164 -6.71 8.92 -13.22
CA ASP A 164 -7.39 10.21 -12.98
C ASP A 164 -8.78 10.07 -12.37
N LYS A 165 -9.47 8.96 -12.65
CA LYS A 165 -10.81 8.69 -12.15
C LYS A 165 -10.83 8.20 -10.71
N TYR A 166 -9.81 7.44 -10.28
CA TYR A 166 -9.83 6.71 -9.02
C TYR A 166 -8.69 7.07 -8.05
N ILE A 167 -7.65 7.73 -8.53
CA ILE A 167 -6.48 8.17 -7.78
C ILE A 167 -6.36 9.66 -8.08
N THR A 168 -7.15 10.45 -7.38
CA THR A 168 -7.09 11.91 -7.48
C THR A 168 -5.88 12.39 -6.68
N ALA A 169 -4.87 12.90 -7.37
CA ALA A 169 -3.88 13.76 -6.73
C ALA A 169 -4.57 15.09 -6.39
N GLU A 170 -4.64 15.45 -5.10
CA GLU A 170 -4.93 16.83 -4.68
C GLU A 170 -3.66 17.68 -4.74
#